data_AF-A0A365ZZ06-F1
#
_entry.id   AF-A0A365ZZ06-F1
#
_cell.length_a   1.000
_cell.length_b   1.000
_cell.length_c   1.000
_cell.angle_alpha   90.00
_cell.angle_beta   90.00
_cell.angle_gamma   90.00
#
_symmetry.space_group_name_H-M   'P 1'
#
loop_
_entity.id
_entity.type
_entity.pdbx_description
1 polymer ?
#
loop_
_entity_poly.entity_id
_entity_poly.type
_entity_poly.pdbx_seq_one_letter_code
_entity_poly.pdbx_strand_id
1 'polypeptide(L)'
;MAGARLRSMDETKPKADLRRYLQEARDTLLWKLDGLSEYDIRRPMTGTGTNLLGLVKHMAANEIGYFGWTFGRKFGRELAEELPWISADAEPNADLWATAEESREDIVGLYRRVWAHADATIEELPLDAPGHVPHWTRHEVTLHQILLHVTAETHRHAGHADIVRELIDGAVGLRSNGDNMPEVDADWWEGYRARLDEVARTAGGPAHRGGPHRGGPHRGTGPVEPSRRVSS
;
A
#
# COMPACT_ATOMS: atom_id res chain seq x y z
N MET A 1 -21.42 5.30 44.09
CA MET A 1 -21.81 5.09 42.68
C MET A 1 -20.62 4.53 41.94
N ALA A 2 -20.69 3.24 41.61
CA ALA A 2 -19.58 2.48 41.05
C ALA A 2 -19.32 2.88 39.59
N GLY A 3 -18.22 3.58 39.33
CA GLY A 3 -17.61 3.64 38.00
C GLY A 3 -16.71 2.43 37.86
N ALA A 4 -17.21 1.39 37.21
CA ALA A 4 -16.46 0.17 36.94
C ALA A 4 -15.12 0.52 36.27
N ARG A 5 -14.00 0.15 36.91
CA ARG A 5 -12.74 -0.06 36.21
C ARG A 5 -13.07 -0.94 35.00
N LEU A 6 -12.91 -0.41 33.78
CA LEU A 6 -12.78 -1.26 32.61
C LEU A 6 -11.73 -2.30 32.98
N ARG A 7 -12.11 -3.58 32.95
CA ARG A 7 -11.16 -4.67 33.11
C ARG A 7 -10.07 -4.41 32.07
N SER A 8 -8.85 -4.19 32.54
CA SER A 8 -7.62 -4.20 31.75
C SER A 8 -7.72 -5.42 30.83
N MET A 9 -8.10 -5.21 29.56
CA MET A 9 -7.73 -6.18 28.54
C MET A 9 -6.21 -6.22 28.60
N ASP A 10 -5.67 -7.43 28.56
CA ASP A 10 -4.24 -7.60 28.35
C ASP A 10 -3.92 -7.06 26.96
N GLU A 11 -3.58 -5.77 26.87
CA GLU A 11 -3.30 -5.05 25.63
C GLU A 11 -2.13 -5.68 24.86
N THR A 12 -1.30 -6.49 25.53
CA THR A 12 -0.19 -7.19 24.89
C THR A 12 -0.67 -8.13 23.79
N LYS A 13 -1.84 -8.78 23.95
CA LYS A 13 -2.38 -9.71 22.95
C LYS A 13 -2.89 -9.00 21.69
N PRO A 14 -3.82 -8.02 21.76
CA PRO A 14 -4.24 -7.27 20.57
C PRO A 14 -3.08 -6.59 19.86
N LYS A 15 -2.11 -6.02 20.61
CA LYS A 15 -0.93 -5.38 20.05
C LYS A 15 -0.03 -6.38 19.31
N ALA A 16 0.19 -7.56 19.90
CA ALA A 16 0.95 -8.64 19.26
C ALA A 16 0.26 -9.16 17.99
N ASP A 17 -1.06 -9.33 18.02
CA ASP A 17 -1.83 -9.75 16.83
C ASP A 17 -1.73 -8.73 15.69
N LEU A 18 -1.91 -7.44 15.98
CA LEU A 18 -1.79 -6.38 14.97
C LEU A 18 -0.37 -6.34 14.38
N ARG A 19 0.66 -6.43 15.23
CA ARG A 19 2.07 -6.47 14.78
C ARG A 19 2.33 -7.69 13.88
N ARG A 20 1.78 -8.86 14.23
CA ARG A 20 1.90 -10.07 13.40
C ARG A 20 1.25 -9.87 12.03
N TYR A 21 0.01 -9.39 11.97
CA TYR A 21 -0.69 -9.18 10.69
C TYR A 21 -0.04 -8.11 9.82
N LEU A 22 0.52 -7.06 10.41
CA LEU A 22 1.31 -6.07 9.71
C LEU A 22 2.58 -6.70 9.12
N GLN A 23 3.31 -7.48 9.92
CA GLN A 23 4.53 -8.15 9.46
C GLN A 23 4.26 -9.11 8.29
N GLU A 24 3.19 -9.90 8.37
CA GLU A 24 2.79 -10.81 7.29
C GLU A 24 2.57 -10.05 5.96
N ALA A 25 1.94 -8.87 6.00
CA ALA A 25 1.73 -8.06 4.79
C ALA A 25 3.02 -7.42 4.26
N ARG A 26 3.90 -6.95 5.16
CA ARG A 26 5.24 -6.44 4.80
C ARG A 26 6.05 -7.50 4.06
N ASP A 27 6.07 -8.72 4.60
CA ASP A 27 6.79 -9.85 4.03
C ASP A 27 6.21 -10.23 2.67
N THR A 28 4.88 -10.28 2.54
CA THR A 28 4.21 -10.53 1.25
C THR A 28 4.62 -9.49 0.20
N LEU A 29 4.60 -8.19 0.52
CA LEU A 29 5.00 -7.14 -0.43
C LEU A 29 6.44 -7.30 -0.93
N LEU A 30 7.38 -7.61 -0.04
CA LEU A 30 8.77 -7.82 -0.44
C LEU A 30 8.93 -9.08 -1.30
N TRP A 31 8.27 -10.18 -0.93
CA TRP A 31 8.29 -11.42 -1.70
C TRP A 31 7.78 -11.23 -3.13
N LYS A 32 6.85 -10.30 -3.38
CA LYS A 32 6.36 -10.02 -4.74
C LYS A 32 7.44 -9.48 -5.67
N LEU A 33 8.59 -9.03 -5.18
CA LEU A 33 9.72 -8.61 -6.02
C LEU A 33 10.64 -9.77 -6.42
N ASP A 34 10.55 -10.93 -5.75
CA ASP A 34 11.53 -12.00 -5.88
C ASP A 34 11.49 -12.63 -7.28
N GLY A 35 12.67 -12.81 -7.88
CA GLY A 35 12.85 -13.44 -9.19
C GLY A 35 12.47 -12.58 -10.40
N LEU A 36 11.91 -11.38 -10.20
CA LEU A 36 11.53 -10.48 -11.29
C LEU A 36 12.69 -9.60 -11.77
N SER A 37 12.64 -9.21 -13.05
CA SER A 37 13.58 -8.26 -13.65
C SER A 37 13.39 -6.84 -13.12
N GLU A 38 14.41 -5.97 -13.27
CA GLU A 38 14.30 -4.54 -12.91
C GLU A 38 13.19 -3.81 -13.68
N TYR A 39 12.95 -4.23 -14.94
CA TYR A 39 11.89 -3.70 -15.77
C TYR A 39 10.51 -4.10 -15.24
N ASP A 40 10.30 -5.38 -14.93
CA ASP A 40 8.99 -5.89 -14.52
C ASP A 40 8.50 -5.33 -13.20
N ILE A 41 9.41 -5.08 -12.25
CA ILE A 41 9.01 -4.47 -10.97
C ILE A 41 8.69 -2.98 -11.07
N ARG A 42 9.13 -2.29 -12.13
CA ARG A 42 8.94 -0.83 -12.32
C ARG A 42 7.90 -0.46 -13.37
N ARG A 43 7.61 -1.35 -14.32
CA ARG A 43 6.71 -1.04 -15.43
C ARG A 43 5.28 -0.82 -14.93
N PRO A 44 4.55 0.14 -15.49
CA PRO A 44 3.14 0.36 -15.13
C PRO A 44 2.29 -0.83 -15.57
N MET A 45 1.52 -1.40 -14.64
CA MET A 45 0.64 -2.55 -14.87
C MET A 45 -0.86 -2.20 -14.85
N THR A 46 -1.18 -0.94 -14.56
CA THR A 46 -2.54 -0.39 -14.60
C THR A 46 -2.56 0.96 -15.31
N GLY A 47 -3.75 1.44 -15.68
CA GLY A 47 -3.91 2.76 -16.30
C GLY A 47 -3.50 3.94 -15.42
N THR A 48 -3.36 3.72 -14.11
CA THR A 48 -2.87 4.71 -13.13
C THR A 48 -1.40 4.51 -12.75
N GLY A 49 -0.69 3.61 -13.42
CA GLY A 49 0.75 3.43 -13.26
C GLY A 49 1.20 2.52 -12.10
N THR A 50 0.30 1.76 -11.48
CA THR A 50 0.66 0.85 -10.38
C THR A 50 1.73 -0.14 -10.83
N ASN A 51 2.82 -0.23 -10.07
CA ASN A 51 3.96 -1.13 -10.29
C ASN A 51 4.47 -1.66 -8.93
N LEU A 52 5.16 -2.79 -8.92
CA LEU A 52 5.50 -3.50 -7.67
C LEU A 52 6.50 -2.74 -6.79
N LEU A 53 7.55 -2.17 -7.37
CA LEU A 53 8.57 -1.46 -6.60
C LEU A 53 8.02 -0.16 -6.01
N GLY A 54 7.15 0.52 -6.75
CA GLY A 54 6.42 1.69 -6.29
C GLY A 54 5.51 1.40 -5.10
N LEU A 55 4.84 0.23 -5.07
CA LEU A 55 4.06 -0.18 -3.90
C LEU A 55 4.93 -0.35 -2.64
N VAL A 56 6.15 -0.88 -2.78
CA VAL A 56 7.09 -1.02 -1.65
C VAL A 56 7.57 0.35 -1.16
N LYS A 57 7.93 1.25 -2.08
CA LYS A 57 8.33 2.63 -1.73
C LYS A 57 7.20 3.41 -1.04
N HIS A 58 5.98 3.28 -1.55
CA HIS A 58 4.79 3.89 -0.95
C HIS A 58 4.58 3.43 0.49
N MET A 59 4.71 2.13 0.76
CA MET A 59 4.57 1.63 2.14
C MET A 59 5.68 2.13 3.08
N ALA A 60 6.89 2.38 2.57
CA ALA A 60 7.92 3.07 3.35
C ALA A 60 7.51 4.51 3.69
N ALA A 61 6.96 5.27 2.72
CA ALA A 61 6.40 6.61 2.96
C ALA A 61 5.35 6.57 4.08
N ASN A 62 4.43 5.63 3.96
CA ASN A 62 3.28 5.49 4.81
C ASN A 62 3.67 5.22 6.27
N GLU A 63 4.58 4.29 6.49
CA GLU A 63 5.04 3.94 7.83
C GLU A 63 5.92 5.04 8.47
N ILE A 64 6.70 5.80 7.68
CA ILE A 64 7.39 7.00 8.17
C ILE A 64 6.38 8.01 8.71
N GLY A 65 5.33 8.30 7.94
CA GLY A 65 4.31 9.27 8.33
C GLY A 65 3.55 8.82 9.58
N TYR A 66 3.00 7.60 9.54
CA TYR A 66 2.07 7.13 10.56
C TYR A 66 2.72 6.63 11.84
N PHE A 67 3.87 5.95 11.79
CA PHE A 67 4.57 5.52 13.01
C PHE A 67 5.68 6.47 13.45
N GLY A 68 6.09 7.40 12.58
CA GLY A 68 7.04 8.45 12.91
C GLY A 68 6.32 9.75 13.28
N TRP A 69 5.97 10.53 12.25
CA TRP A 69 5.51 11.92 12.41
C TRP A 69 4.26 12.06 13.28
N THR A 70 3.29 11.15 13.14
CA THR A 70 2.06 11.14 13.96
C THR A 70 2.32 11.09 15.46
N PHE A 71 3.43 10.49 15.89
CA PHE A 71 3.82 10.35 17.30
C PHE A 71 5.02 11.24 17.66
N GLY A 72 5.36 12.23 16.82
CA GLY A 72 6.50 13.13 17.04
C GLY A 72 7.86 12.44 16.96
N ARG A 73 7.94 11.24 16.38
CA ARG A 73 9.15 10.45 16.25
C ARG A 73 9.77 10.70 14.87
N LYS A 74 11.02 11.14 14.86
CA LYS A 74 11.74 11.40 13.61
C LYS A 74 12.40 10.12 13.12
N PHE A 75 12.09 9.71 11.91
CA PHE A 75 12.88 8.73 11.18
C PHE A 75 14.22 9.38 10.77
N GLY A 76 15.34 8.68 11.00
CA GLY A 76 16.63 9.07 10.41
C GLY A 76 17.26 10.38 10.91
N ARG A 77 17.44 10.62 12.22
CA ARG A 77 18.21 11.80 12.72
C ARG A 77 19.64 11.90 12.17
N GLU A 78 20.21 10.81 11.65
CA GLU A 78 21.51 10.75 10.97
C GLU A 78 21.38 10.56 9.44
N LEU A 79 20.17 10.24 8.98
CA LEU A 79 19.77 10.03 7.59
C LEU A 79 18.79 11.13 7.19
N ALA A 80 19.21 12.40 7.30
CA ALA A 80 18.62 13.45 6.48
C ALA A 80 19.00 13.23 5.00
N GLU A 81 18.79 12.01 4.50
CA GLU A 81 18.31 11.78 3.15
C GLU A 81 17.01 12.56 3.12
N GLU A 82 17.05 13.80 2.63
CA GLU A 82 15.83 14.48 2.24
C GLU A 82 15.15 13.50 1.28
N LEU A 83 14.05 12.89 1.71
CA LEU A 83 13.23 12.03 0.87
C LEU A 83 12.28 13.00 0.14
N PRO A 84 12.67 13.60 -1.00
CA PRO A 84 11.87 14.69 -1.59
C PRO A 84 10.47 14.23 -1.96
N TRP A 85 10.30 12.93 -2.23
CA TRP A 85 9.06 12.28 -2.62
C TRP A 85 8.05 12.09 -1.48
N ILE A 86 8.39 12.38 -0.22
CA ILE A 86 7.41 12.50 0.90
C ILE A 86 7.22 13.93 1.40
N SER A 87 7.84 14.91 0.74
CA SER A 87 7.67 16.32 1.11
C SER A 87 6.28 16.84 0.74
N ALA A 88 5.83 17.90 1.39
CA ALA A 88 4.55 18.54 1.08
C ALA A 88 4.49 19.13 -0.35
N ASP A 89 5.66 19.45 -0.92
CA ASP A 89 5.81 20.00 -2.27
C ASP A 89 6.14 18.93 -3.32
N ALA A 90 6.13 17.65 -2.94
CA ALA A 90 6.35 16.54 -3.86
C ALA A 90 5.31 16.51 -4.97
N GLU A 91 5.69 15.98 -6.14
CA GLU A 91 4.71 15.69 -7.17
C GLU A 91 3.66 14.68 -6.68
N PRO A 92 2.41 14.75 -7.16
CA PRO A 92 1.43 13.72 -6.85
C PRO A 92 1.96 12.33 -7.19
N ASN A 93 1.86 11.41 -6.24
CA ASN A 93 2.31 10.02 -6.35
C ASN A 93 3.84 9.83 -6.49
N ALA A 94 4.67 10.79 -6.08
CA ALA A 94 6.14 10.67 -6.11
C ALA A 94 6.71 9.43 -5.39
N ASP A 95 5.96 8.91 -4.42
CA ASP A 95 6.29 7.73 -3.61
C ASP A 95 5.77 6.40 -4.22
N LEU A 96 4.95 6.46 -5.27
CA LEU A 96 4.36 5.29 -5.96
C LEU A 96 5.19 4.81 -7.16
N TRP A 97 6.41 5.31 -7.32
CA TRP A 97 7.36 4.85 -8.34
C TRP A 97 8.81 5.11 -7.91
N ALA A 98 9.75 4.35 -8.48
CA ALA A 98 11.18 4.52 -8.25
C ALA A 98 11.86 5.03 -9.53
N THR A 99 12.80 5.98 -9.39
CA THR A 99 13.59 6.48 -10.52
C THR A 99 14.56 5.41 -11.06
N ALA A 100 15.24 5.72 -12.17
CA ALA A 100 16.28 4.82 -12.70
C ALA A 100 17.51 4.75 -11.76
N GLU A 101 17.74 5.80 -10.98
CA GLU A 101 18.82 5.93 -10.01
C GLU A 101 18.47 5.28 -8.66
N GLU A 102 17.18 5.10 -8.35
CA GLU A 102 16.71 4.37 -7.17
C GLU A 102 16.76 2.86 -7.43
N SER A 103 17.79 2.21 -6.87
CA SER A 103 17.94 0.76 -6.99
C SER A 103 16.86 0.01 -6.20
N ARG A 104 16.58 -1.24 -6.60
CA ARG A 104 15.67 -2.13 -5.85
C ARG A 104 16.19 -2.32 -4.42
N GLU A 105 17.49 -2.50 -4.29
CA GLU A 105 18.18 -2.73 -3.02
C GLU A 105 18.04 -1.53 -2.08
N ASP A 106 18.11 -0.31 -2.59
CA ASP A 106 17.94 0.91 -1.80
C ASP A 106 16.50 1.06 -1.30
N ILE A 107 15.51 0.84 -2.17
CA ILE A 107 14.09 0.93 -1.80
C ILE A 107 13.73 -0.16 -0.79
N VAL A 108 14.12 -1.40 -1.04
CA VAL A 108 13.90 -2.51 -0.09
C VAL A 108 14.66 -2.25 1.21
N GLY A 109 15.91 -1.79 1.13
CA GLY A 109 16.73 -1.43 2.28
C GLY A 109 16.12 -0.30 3.11
N LEU A 110 15.55 0.72 2.46
CA LEU A 110 14.83 1.81 3.10
C LEU A 110 13.57 1.31 3.81
N TYR A 111 12.75 0.51 3.13
CA TYR A 111 11.57 -0.09 3.76
C TYR A 111 11.98 -0.93 4.97
N ARG A 112 13.11 -1.65 4.85
CA ARG A 112 13.78 -2.36 5.95
C ARG A 112 14.50 -1.48 6.99
N ARG A 113 14.46 -0.16 6.91
CA ARG A 113 14.84 0.72 8.03
C ARG A 113 13.58 1.31 8.65
N VAL A 114 12.63 1.68 7.81
CA VAL A 114 11.32 2.21 8.22
C VAL A 114 10.55 1.20 9.06
N TRP A 115 10.47 -0.06 8.64
CA TRP A 115 9.76 -1.12 9.39
C TRP A 115 10.28 -1.28 10.84
N ALA A 116 11.57 -1.02 11.09
CA ALA A 116 12.25 -1.19 12.37
C ALA A 116 12.04 0.05 13.23
N HIS A 117 12.00 1.23 12.59
CA HIS A 117 11.55 2.46 13.23
C HIS A 117 10.08 2.35 13.68
N ALA A 118 9.21 1.85 12.80
CA ALA A 118 7.81 1.60 13.11
C ALA A 118 7.68 0.60 14.26
N ASP A 119 8.40 -0.52 14.22
CA ASP A 119 8.41 -1.51 15.29
C ASP A 119 8.89 -0.93 16.63
N ALA A 120 9.88 -0.04 16.62
CA ALA A 120 10.32 0.66 17.83
C ALA A 120 9.23 1.60 18.39
N THR A 121 8.52 2.33 17.53
CA THR A 121 7.35 3.12 17.96
C THR A 121 6.26 2.22 18.54
N ILE A 122 5.94 1.13 17.83
CA ILE A 122 4.92 0.18 18.25
C ILE A 122 5.30 -0.38 19.62
N GLU A 123 6.52 -0.85 19.82
CA GLU A 123 6.97 -1.46 21.07
C GLU A 123 6.90 -0.49 22.26
N GLU A 124 7.42 0.74 22.09
CA GLU A 124 7.56 1.73 23.17
C GLU A 124 6.22 2.32 23.65
N LEU A 125 5.26 2.51 22.75
CA LEU A 125 4.02 3.24 23.05
C LEU A 125 2.86 2.30 23.45
N PRO A 126 2.02 2.66 24.45
CA PRO A 126 0.77 1.93 24.72
C PRO A 126 -0.24 2.11 23.58
N LEU A 127 -1.25 1.24 23.48
CA LEU A 127 -2.24 1.27 22.39
C LEU A 127 -3.09 2.55 22.38
N ASP A 128 -3.29 3.17 23.54
CA ASP A 128 -4.02 4.43 23.70
C ASP A 128 -3.13 5.69 23.57
N ALA A 129 -1.84 5.53 23.26
CA ALA A 129 -0.92 6.65 23.07
C ALA A 129 -1.47 7.65 22.03
N PRO A 130 -1.57 8.95 22.37
CA PRO A 130 -2.13 9.94 21.48
C PRO A 130 -1.17 10.24 20.32
N GLY A 131 -1.74 10.44 19.14
CA GLY A 131 -1.05 10.91 17.95
C GLY A 131 -1.90 11.89 17.15
N HIS A 132 -1.26 12.58 16.20
CA HIS A 132 -1.91 13.61 15.39
C HIS A 132 -1.66 13.41 13.89
N VAL A 133 -2.74 13.36 13.09
CA VAL A 133 -2.70 13.21 11.63
C VAL A 133 -3.38 14.42 10.96
N PRO A 134 -2.61 15.42 10.46
CA PRO A 134 -3.16 16.70 10.01
C PRO A 134 -4.14 16.62 8.83
N HIS A 135 -4.12 15.56 8.03
CA HIS A 135 -4.91 15.44 6.81
C HIS A 135 -6.19 14.58 6.98
N TRP A 136 -6.43 13.98 8.15
CA TRP A 136 -7.62 13.18 8.44
C TRP A 136 -8.77 14.01 9.00
N THR A 137 -10.03 13.72 8.67
CA THR A 137 -11.19 14.42 9.27
C THR A 137 -11.20 14.37 10.80
N ARG A 138 -10.73 13.26 11.39
CA ARG A 138 -10.45 13.14 12.82
C ARG A 138 -8.94 13.08 13.03
N HIS A 139 -8.34 14.24 13.24
CA HIS A 139 -6.88 14.40 13.34
C HIS A 139 -6.28 13.75 14.59
N GLU A 140 -7.00 13.74 15.70
CA GLU A 140 -6.56 13.09 16.95
C GLU A 140 -6.84 11.58 16.91
N VAL A 141 -5.77 10.81 17.01
CA VAL A 141 -5.76 9.35 16.88
C VAL A 141 -5.05 8.68 18.04
N THR A 142 -5.17 7.36 18.14
CA THR A 142 -4.33 6.52 19.02
C THR A 142 -3.42 5.60 18.22
N LEU A 143 -2.38 5.06 18.86
CA LEU A 143 -1.54 4.02 18.26
C LEU A 143 -2.37 2.83 17.74
N HIS A 144 -3.39 2.42 18.47
CA HIS A 144 -4.30 1.36 18.03
C HIS A 144 -4.97 1.69 16.69
N GLN A 145 -5.48 2.92 16.53
CA GLN A 145 -6.13 3.34 15.29
C GLN A 145 -5.13 3.38 14.13
N ILE A 146 -3.91 3.84 14.38
CA ILE A 146 -2.84 3.84 13.39
C ILE A 146 -2.40 2.43 13.00
N LEU A 147 -2.19 1.53 13.97
CA LEU A 147 -1.86 0.13 13.71
C LEU A 147 -2.91 -0.54 12.84
N LEU A 148 -4.19 -0.37 13.16
CA LEU A 148 -5.30 -0.89 12.36
C LEU A 148 -5.30 -0.30 10.94
N HIS A 149 -5.14 1.01 10.81
CA HIS A 149 -5.12 1.70 9.53
C HIS A 149 -3.99 1.19 8.63
N VAL A 150 -2.76 1.23 9.12
CA VAL A 150 -1.58 0.81 8.34
C VAL A 150 -1.62 -0.68 8.03
N THR A 151 -2.12 -1.53 8.95
CA THR A 151 -2.34 -2.96 8.65
C THR A 151 -3.31 -3.13 7.48
N ALA A 152 -4.46 -2.45 7.52
CA ALA A 152 -5.46 -2.54 6.44
C ALA A 152 -4.94 -2.00 5.10
N GLU A 153 -4.16 -0.92 5.14
CA GLU A 153 -3.53 -0.32 3.96
C GLU A 153 -2.45 -1.23 3.36
N THR A 154 -1.57 -1.79 4.19
CA THR A 154 -0.53 -2.72 3.74
C THR A 154 -1.15 -3.96 3.08
N HIS A 155 -2.20 -4.54 3.68
CA HIS A 155 -2.92 -5.69 3.09
C HIS A 155 -3.66 -5.30 1.80
N ARG A 156 -4.21 -4.07 1.69
CA ARG A 156 -4.80 -3.57 0.44
C ARG A 156 -3.76 -3.52 -0.68
N HIS A 157 -2.57 -3.00 -0.40
CA HIS A 157 -1.48 -2.95 -1.38
C HIS A 157 -0.87 -4.32 -1.67
N ALA A 158 -0.82 -5.23 -0.69
CA ALA A 158 -0.45 -6.62 -0.92
C ALA A 158 -1.40 -7.29 -1.94
N GLY A 159 -2.72 -7.08 -1.81
CA GLY A 159 -3.70 -7.56 -2.79
C GLY A 159 -3.55 -6.93 -4.18
N HIS A 160 -3.16 -5.65 -4.26
CA HIS A 160 -2.78 -5.06 -5.55
C HIS A 160 -1.53 -5.73 -6.14
N ALA A 161 -0.52 -6.00 -5.31
CA ALA A 161 0.71 -6.66 -5.71
C ALA A 161 0.47 -8.13 -6.15
N ASP A 162 -0.51 -8.82 -5.57
CA ASP A 162 -0.94 -10.17 -6.01
C ASP A 162 -1.36 -10.17 -7.48
N ILE A 163 -2.30 -9.29 -7.85
CA ILE A 163 -2.81 -9.20 -9.23
C ILE A 163 -1.73 -8.69 -10.18
N VAL A 164 -0.94 -7.70 -9.76
CA VAL A 164 0.17 -7.20 -10.59
C VAL A 164 1.19 -8.30 -10.86
N ARG A 165 1.52 -9.12 -9.86
CA ARG A 165 2.46 -10.24 -10.02
C ARG A 165 1.90 -11.29 -10.97
N GLU A 166 0.65 -11.71 -10.77
CA GLU A 166 -0.01 -12.67 -11.66
C GLU A 166 0.00 -12.19 -13.12
N LEU A 167 -0.19 -10.89 -13.37
CA LEU A 167 -0.14 -10.31 -14.72
C LEU A 167 1.27 -10.24 -15.31
N ILE A 168 2.33 -10.30 -14.50
CA ILE A 168 3.72 -10.25 -14.96
C ILE A 168 4.20 -11.63 -15.38
N ASP A 169 4.07 -12.63 -14.50
CA ASP A 169 4.67 -13.95 -14.70
C ASP A 169 3.73 -15.12 -14.36
N GLY A 170 2.47 -14.84 -14.01
CA GLY A 170 1.50 -15.86 -13.60
C GLY A 170 1.71 -16.39 -12.18
N ALA A 171 2.70 -15.90 -11.43
CA ALA A 171 2.90 -16.34 -10.05
C ALA A 171 1.76 -15.83 -9.17
N VAL A 172 1.01 -16.77 -8.60
CA VAL A 172 -0.06 -16.52 -7.64
C VAL A 172 0.44 -16.75 -6.22
N GLY A 173 -0.25 -16.14 -5.25
CA GLY A 173 -0.19 -16.60 -3.87
C GLY A 173 -0.22 -15.52 -2.82
N LEU A 174 -0.61 -15.91 -1.60
CA LEU A 174 -0.77 -15.01 -0.46
C LEU A 174 0.55 -14.71 0.26
N ARG A 175 1.43 -15.72 0.38
CA ARG A 175 2.73 -15.65 1.07
C ARG A 175 3.72 -16.58 0.37
N SER A 176 5.01 -16.42 0.66
CA SER A 176 6.08 -17.25 0.08
C SER A 176 5.93 -18.76 0.34
N ASN A 177 5.17 -19.16 1.36
CA ASN A 177 4.94 -20.56 1.73
C ASN A 177 3.47 -21.02 1.59
N GLY A 178 2.63 -20.27 0.88
CA GLY A 178 1.23 -20.64 0.69
C GLY A 178 0.51 -19.69 -0.25
N ASP A 179 -0.10 -20.26 -1.29
CA ASP A 179 -0.80 -19.48 -2.30
C ASP A 179 -2.29 -19.25 -1.99
N ASN A 180 -2.85 -20.06 -1.09
CA ASN A 180 -4.29 -20.09 -0.79
C ASN A 180 -5.15 -20.40 -2.04
N MET A 181 -4.61 -21.19 -2.97
CA MET A 181 -5.27 -21.61 -4.20
C MET A 181 -5.73 -23.07 -4.13
N PRO A 182 -6.80 -23.46 -4.84
CA PRO A 182 -7.17 -24.85 -4.99
C PRO A 182 -6.05 -25.68 -5.65
N GLU A 183 -5.83 -26.90 -5.15
CA GLU A 183 -4.90 -27.87 -5.75
C GLU A 183 -5.49 -28.47 -7.04
N VAL A 184 -5.37 -27.74 -8.14
CA VAL A 184 -5.88 -28.11 -9.47
C VAL A 184 -4.84 -27.82 -10.56
N ASP A 185 -4.96 -28.47 -11.71
CA ASP A 185 -4.03 -28.32 -12.82
C ASP A 185 -4.39 -27.14 -13.77
N ALA A 186 -3.53 -26.91 -14.76
CA ALA A 186 -3.70 -25.85 -15.74
C ALA A 186 -4.96 -26.01 -16.60
N ASP A 187 -5.30 -27.24 -16.98
CA ASP A 187 -6.48 -27.56 -17.80
C ASP A 187 -7.77 -27.20 -17.03
N TRP A 188 -7.80 -27.49 -15.72
CA TRP A 188 -8.90 -27.07 -14.86
C TRP A 188 -9.04 -25.54 -14.83
N TRP A 189 -7.93 -24.80 -14.68
CA TRP A 189 -7.95 -23.33 -14.67
C TRP A 189 -8.45 -22.74 -15.99
N GLU A 190 -8.04 -23.31 -17.12
CA GLU A 190 -8.52 -22.88 -18.44
C GLU A 190 -10.04 -23.10 -18.56
N GLY A 191 -10.51 -24.31 -18.22
CA GLY A 191 -11.94 -24.63 -18.22
C GLY A 191 -12.75 -23.76 -17.26
N TYR A 192 -12.21 -23.48 -16.07
CA TYR A 192 -12.83 -22.60 -15.08
C TYR A 192 -12.97 -21.18 -15.61
N ARG A 193 -11.92 -20.62 -16.21
CA ARG A 193 -11.94 -19.27 -16.81
C ARG A 193 -12.94 -19.18 -17.97
N ALA A 194 -12.97 -20.18 -18.85
CA ALA A 194 -13.93 -20.22 -19.96
C ALA A 194 -15.38 -20.22 -19.46
N ARG A 195 -15.66 -21.00 -18.42
CA ARG A 195 -16.98 -21.02 -17.77
C ARG A 195 -17.35 -19.67 -17.14
N LEU A 196 -16.42 -19.00 -16.45
CA LEU A 196 -16.68 -17.68 -15.87
C LEU A 196 -16.99 -16.63 -16.93
N ASP A 197 -16.28 -16.67 -18.05
CA ASP A 197 -16.47 -15.78 -19.18
C ASP A 197 -17.83 -16.01 -19.87
N GLU A 198 -18.26 -17.26 -20.02
CA GLU A 198 -19.63 -17.59 -20.49
C GLU A 198 -20.70 -17.03 -19.54
N VAL A 199 -20.54 -17.22 -18.22
CA VAL A 199 -21.46 -16.67 -17.21
C VAL A 199 -21.53 -15.15 -17.32
N ALA A 200 -20.40 -14.46 -17.47
CA ALA A 200 -20.35 -13.01 -17.61
C ALA A 200 -21.06 -12.53 -18.88
N ARG A 201 -20.88 -13.21 -20.02
CA ARG A 201 -21.59 -12.90 -21.26
C ARG A 201 -23.10 -13.08 -21.14
N THR A 202 -23.55 -14.19 -20.55
CA THR A 202 -24.98 -14.45 -20.35
C THR A 202 -25.61 -13.41 -19.42
N ALA A 203 -24.92 -13.02 -18.34
CA ALA A 203 -25.37 -11.97 -17.44
C ALA A 203 -25.43 -10.58 -18.11
N GLY A 204 -24.52 -10.30 -19.05
CA GLY A 204 -24.47 -9.04 -19.81
C GLY A 204 -25.60 -8.85 -20.84
N GLY A 205 -26.33 -9.91 -21.18
CA GLY A 205 -27.44 -9.86 -22.14
C GLY A 205 -27.03 -9.45 -23.58
N PRO A 206 -27.99 -9.24 -24.48
CA PRO A 206 -27.74 -8.99 -25.92
C PRO A 206 -26.97 -7.70 -26.24
N ALA A 207 -26.81 -6.80 -25.27
CA ALA A 207 -26.18 -5.49 -25.46
C ALA A 207 -24.64 -5.53 -25.33
N HIS A 208 -24.05 -6.63 -24.84
CA HIS A 208 -22.60 -6.73 -24.72
C HIS A 208 -21.95 -7.19 -26.04
N ARG A 209 -22.08 -6.36 -27.09
CA ARG A 209 -21.17 -6.44 -28.24
C ARG A 209 -19.91 -5.64 -27.88
N GLY A 210 -18.85 -6.36 -27.53
CA GLY A 210 -17.55 -5.79 -27.18
C GLY A 210 -17.08 -4.74 -28.19
N GLY A 211 -16.93 -3.51 -27.73
CA GLY A 211 -16.10 -2.52 -28.40
C GLY A 211 -14.65 -2.68 -27.92
N PRO A 212 -13.64 -2.56 -28.80
CA PRO A 212 -12.26 -2.54 -28.34
C PRO A 212 -12.08 -1.35 -27.38
N HIS A 213 -11.49 -1.60 -26.21
CA HIS A 213 -10.98 -0.56 -25.31
C HIS A 213 -9.93 0.25 -26.05
N ARG A 214 -10.35 1.27 -26.79
CA ARG A 214 -9.47 2.34 -27.27
C ARG A 214 -9.27 3.29 -26.10
N GLY A 215 -8.05 3.34 -25.57
CA GLY A 215 -7.61 4.44 -24.71
C GLY A 215 -7.90 5.76 -25.43
N GLY A 216 -8.86 6.51 -24.89
CA GLY A 216 -9.17 7.86 -25.35
C GLY A 216 -8.16 8.84 -24.74
N PRO A 217 -7.70 9.86 -25.48
CA PRO A 217 -6.72 10.80 -24.98
C PRO A 217 -7.32 11.63 -23.84
N HIS A 218 -6.54 11.78 -22.77
CA HIS A 218 -6.76 12.75 -21.71
C HIS A 218 -7.15 14.10 -22.31
N ARG A 219 -8.37 14.58 -22.01
CA ARG A 219 -8.70 15.99 -22.22
C ARG A 219 -7.89 16.79 -21.22
N GLY A 220 -6.84 17.42 -21.72
CA GLY A 220 -6.07 18.41 -20.97
C GLY A 220 -7.00 19.48 -20.40
N THR A 221 -6.93 19.68 -19.11
CA THR A 221 -7.45 20.86 -18.43
C THR A 221 -6.64 22.06 -18.93
N GLY A 222 -7.32 22.99 -19.58
CA GLY A 222 -6.72 24.26 -20.03
C GLY A 222 -6.22 25.13 -18.86
N PRO A 223 -5.46 26.19 -19.16
CA PRO A 223 -4.79 26.99 -18.15
C PRO A 223 -5.78 27.76 -17.27
N VAL A 224 -5.54 27.71 -15.95
CA VAL A 224 -6.23 28.52 -14.95
C VAL A 224 -5.69 29.95 -15.02
N GLU A 225 -6.52 30.91 -15.42
CA GLU A 225 -6.19 32.34 -15.32
C GLU A 225 -6.13 32.80 -13.85
N PRO A 226 -5.21 33.69 -13.49
CA PRO A 226 -5.08 34.18 -12.13
C PRO A 226 -6.18 35.19 -11.77
N SER A 227 -6.84 34.91 -10.64
CA SER A 227 -7.82 35.78 -9.99
C SER A 227 -7.27 37.20 -9.76
N ARG A 228 -8.00 38.20 -10.28
CA ARG A 228 -7.74 39.63 -10.04
C ARG A 228 -7.99 39.97 -8.57
N ARG A 229 -6.98 40.54 -7.92
CA ARG A 229 -7.13 41.30 -6.67
C ARG A 229 -8.09 42.47 -6.91
N VAL A 230 -9.09 42.61 -6.05
CA VAL A 230 -9.82 43.87 -5.86
C VAL A 230 -9.34 44.47 -4.56
N SER A 231 -8.72 45.64 -4.66
CA SER A 231 -8.40 46.51 -3.54
C SER A 231 -9.66 47.22 -3.05
N SER A 232 -9.88 47.22 -1.74
CA SER A 232 -10.55 48.28 -0.96
C SER A 232 -10.07 48.16 0.48
#